data_AF-A0A655C9N2-F1
#
_entry.id   AF-A0A655C9N2-F1
#
_cell.length_a   1.000
_cell.length_b   1.000
_cell.length_c   1.000
_cell.angle_alpha   90.00
_cell.angle_beta   90.00
_cell.angle_gamma   90.00
#
_symmetry.space_group_name_H-M   'P 1'
#
loop_
_entity.id
_entity.type
_entity.pdbx_description
1 polymer ?
#
loop_
_entity_poly.entity_id
_entity_poly.type
_entity_poly.pdbx_seq_one_letter_code
_entity_poly.pdbx_strand_id
1 'polypeptide(L)'
;MKSERGRFAMLAHTWLALGPVFLDTETTGLDAGAQALEIGLVNARGERIFETRLKPTVGIDPAAAAVQIVTEPYRFPVLSVRLA
;
A
#
# COMPACT_ATOMS: atom_id res chain seq x y z
N MET A 1 21.18 -25.10 16.40
CA MET A 1 20.09 -24.83 15.45
C MET A 1 20.55 -25.33 14.08
N LYS A 2 19.97 -26.42 13.54
CA LYS A 2 20.65 -27.25 12.51
C LYS A 2 20.10 -27.16 11.07
N SER A 3 18.97 -26.48 10.83
CA SER A 3 18.38 -26.37 9.48
C SER A 3 18.22 -24.91 9.05
N GLU A 4 18.27 -24.67 7.73
CA GLU A 4 18.00 -23.34 7.14
C GLU A 4 16.59 -22.85 7.48
N ARG A 5 15.60 -23.76 7.46
CA ARG A 5 14.22 -23.48 7.89
C ARG A 5 14.15 -22.95 9.33
N GLY A 6 14.93 -23.53 10.24
CA GLY A 6 15.00 -23.07 11.63
C GLY A 6 15.60 -21.68 11.77
N ARG A 7 16.60 -21.35 10.93
CA ARG A 7 17.19 -19.99 10.88
C ARG A 7 16.18 -18.96 10.37
N PHE A 8 15.45 -19.26 9.29
CA PHE A 8 14.44 -18.35 8.76
C PHE A 8 13.25 -18.16 9.71
N ALA A 9 12.81 -19.22 10.40
CA ALA A 9 11.78 -19.11 11.42
C ALA A 9 12.22 -18.17 12.57
N MET A 10 13.47 -18.26 13.02
CA MET A 10 14.00 -17.38 14.05
C MET A 10 14.08 -15.92 13.57
N LEU A 11 14.49 -15.71 12.32
CA LEU A 11 14.53 -14.37 11.72
C LEU A 11 13.13 -13.76 11.62
N ALA A 12 12.15 -14.52 11.13
CA ALA A 12 10.76 -14.10 11.06
C ALA A 12 10.20 -13.77 12.45
N HIS A 13 10.46 -14.61 13.46
CA HIS A 13 10.05 -14.32 14.83
C HIS A 13 10.70 -13.04 15.37
N THR A 14 11.97 -12.81 15.06
CA THR A 14 12.68 -11.58 15.47
C THR A 14 12.05 -10.35 14.82
N TRP A 15 11.73 -10.40 13.53
CA TRP A 15 11.05 -9.31 12.83
C TRP A 15 9.65 -9.05 13.38
N LEU A 16 8.85 -10.08 13.62
CA LEU A 16 7.51 -9.93 14.18
C LEU A 16 7.54 -9.35 15.61
N ALA A 17 8.56 -9.69 16.42
CA ALA A 17 8.73 -9.15 17.76
C ALA A 17 9.04 -7.65 17.79
N LEU A 18 9.50 -7.05 16.68
CA LEU A 18 9.70 -5.60 16.56
C LEU A 18 8.40 -4.82 16.37
N GLY A 19 7.25 -5.49 16.30
CA GLY A 19 5.95 -4.87 16.03
C GLY A 19 5.89 -4.19 14.66
N PRO A 20 6.19 -4.91 13.57
CA PRO A 20 6.24 -4.32 12.24
C PRO A 20 4.84 -3.89 11.79
N VAL A 21 4.84 -2.87 10.93
CA VAL A 21 3.67 -2.47 10.15
C VAL A 21 3.96 -2.81 8.70
N PHE A 22 2.99 -3.46 8.06
CA PHE A 22 3.05 -3.82 6.65
C PHE A 22 2.37 -2.70 5.86
N LEU A 23 3.12 -2.12 4.93
CA LEU A 23 2.66 -1.09 4.01
C LEU A 23 2.34 -1.73 2.67
N ASP A 24 1.16 -1.41 2.16
CA ASP A 24 0.77 -1.66 0.79
C ASP A 24 0.36 -0.35 0.13
N THR A 25 0.69 -0.20 -1.16
CA THR A 25 0.38 1.01 -1.92
C THR A 25 -0.09 0.65 -3.31
N GLU A 26 -1.17 1.32 -3.72
CA GLU A 26 -1.58 1.35 -5.11
C GLU A 26 -1.10 2.65 -5.74
N THR A 27 -0.65 2.63 -6.99
CA THR A 27 0.03 3.77 -7.62
C THR A 27 -0.49 4.04 -9.03
N THR A 28 -0.28 5.27 -9.52
CA THR A 28 -0.64 5.63 -10.89
C THR A 28 0.27 5.01 -11.95
N GLY A 29 1.35 4.31 -11.57
CA GLY A 29 2.39 3.79 -12.46
C GLY A 29 3.64 3.37 -11.68
N LEU A 30 4.72 3.00 -12.36
CA LEU A 30 5.97 2.53 -11.72
C LEU A 30 7.16 3.48 -11.89
N ASP A 31 6.98 4.59 -12.62
CA ASP A 31 8.04 5.56 -12.84
C ASP A 31 8.21 6.54 -11.65
N ALA A 32 9.23 7.40 -11.73
CA ALA A 32 9.55 8.36 -10.67
C ALA A 32 8.50 9.47 -10.48
N GLY A 33 7.60 9.66 -11.44
CA GLY A 33 6.48 10.61 -11.37
C GLY A 33 5.16 9.97 -10.91
N ALA A 34 5.13 8.65 -10.72
CA ALA A 34 3.95 7.95 -10.24
C ALA A 34 3.56 8.40 -8.83
N GLN A 35 2.25 8.51 -8.60
CA GLN A 35 1.68 8.95 -7.34
C GLN A 35 0.91 7.82 -6.68
N ALA A 36 0.88 7.80 -5.35
CA ALA A 36 0.04 6.86 -4.62
C ALA A 36 -1.45 7.21 -4.83
N LEU A 37 -2.24 6.18 -5.10
CA LEU A 37 -3.70 6.19 -5.19
C LEU A 37 -4.33 5.64 -3.90
N GLU A 38 -3.66 4.70 -3.24
CA GLU A 38 -4.07 4.12 -1.96
C GLU A 38 -2.85 3.87 -1.08
N ILE A 39 -3.03 4.02 0.23
CA ILE A 39 -2.05 3.64 1.26
C ILE A 39 -2.79 2.80 2.29
N GLY A 40 -2.37 1.54 2.45
CA GLY A 40 -2.86 0.61 3.45
C GLY A 40 -1.77 0.25 4.46
N LEU A 41 -2.11 0.28 5.75
CA LEU A 41 -1.23 -0.17 6.83
C LEU A 41 -1.95 -1.21 7.69
N VAL A 42 -1.32 -2.36 7.86
CA VAL A 42 -1.77 -3.41 8.80
C VAL A 42 -0.64 -3.79 9.76
N ASN A 43 -0.97 -4.21 10.98
CA ASN A 43 0.02 -4.79 11.88
C ASN A 43 0.17 -6.30 11.67
N ALA A 44 1.12 -6.91 12.40
CA ALA A 44 1.36 -8.36 12.37
C ALA A 44 0.18 -9.24 12.82
N ARG A 45 -0.85 -8.67 13.45
CA ARG A 45 -2.09 -9.37 13.80
C ARG A 45 -3.15 -9.30 12.69
N GLY A 46 -2.84 -8.61 11.58
CA GLY A 46 -3.78 -8.35 10.51
C GLY A 46 -4.78 -7.22 10.83
N GLU A 47 -4.57 -6.48 11.91
CA GLU A 47 -5.43 -5.35 12.25
C GLU A 47 -5.07 -4.15 11.37
N ARG A 48 -6.08 -3.56 10.75
CA ARG A 48 -5.94 -2.33 9.96
C ARG A 48 -5.63 -1.15 10.87
N ILE A 49 -4.45 -0.57 10.70
CA ILE A 49 -4.01 0.64 11.40
C ILE A 49 -4.51 1.87 10.66
N PHE A 50 -4.39 1.87 9.34
CA PHE A 50 -4.73 3.00 8.49
C PHE A 50 -5.08 2.53 7.09
N GLU A 51 -5.97 3.26 6.43
CA GLU A 51 -6.32 3.06 5.03
C GLU A 51 -6.86 4.37 4.49
N THR A 52 -6.34 4.81 3.35
CA THR A 52 -6.82 6.02 2.69
C THR A 52 -6.65 5.94 1.18
N ARG A 53 -7.55 6.61 0.47
CA ARG A 53 -7.44 6.86 -0.97
C ARG A 53 -7.05 8.30 -1.21
N LEU A 54 -6.13 8.48 -2.15
CA LEU A 54 -5.57 9.77 -2.51
C LEU A 54 -6.02 10.14 -3.92
N LYS A 55 -6.35 11.42 -4.12
CA LYS A 55 -6.62 11.94 -5.46
C LYS A 55 -5.29 12.31 -6.12
N PRO A 56 -4.92 11.67 -7.24
CA PRO A 56 -3.69 12.02 -7.94
C PRO A 56 -3.85 13.36 -8.66
N THR A 57 -2.72 13.99 -8.94
CA THR A 57 -2.59 15.18 -9.79
C THR A 57 -2.08 14.85 -11.20
N VAL A 58 -1.72 13.59 -11.43
CA VAL A 58 -1.26 13.04 -12.70
C VAL A 58 -2.25 12.00 -13.24
N GLY A 59 -2.12 11.65 -14.52
CA GLY A 59 -2.88 10.55 -15.12
C GLY A 59 -2.46 9.19 -14.55
N ILE A 60 -3.34 8.20 -14.68
CA ILE A 60 -3.08 6.80 -14.31
C ILE A 60 -2.61 6.07 -15.57
N ASP A 61 -1.45 5.40 -15.48
CA ASP A 61 -0.95 4.51 -16.53
C ASP A 61 -1.98 3.39 -16.78
N PRO A 62 -2.38 3.13 -18.05
CA PRO A 62 -3.31 2.06 -18.37
C PRO A 62 -2.92 0.69 -17.83
N ALA A 63 -1.62 0.38 -17.77
CA ALA A 63 -1.12 -0.87 -17.22
C ALA A 63 -1.31 -0.94 -15.69
N ALA A 64 -1.14 0.19 -14.99
CA ALA A 64 -1.45 0.26 -13.56
C ALA A 64 -2.95 0.05 -13.34
N ALA A 65 -3.80 0.78 -14.08
CA ALA A 65 -5.26 0.64 -13.99
C ALA A 65 -5.76 -0.78 -14.28
N ALA A 66 -5.08 -1.54 -15.15
CA ALA A 66 -5.46 -2.91 -15.51
C ALA A 66 -5.10 -3.96 -14.43
N VAL A 67 -4.10 -3.69 -13.60
CA VAL A 67 -3.67 -4.60 -12.52
C VAL A 67 -4.40 -4.31 -11.22
N GLN A 68 -4.81 -3.06 -11.00
CA GLN A 68 -5.52 -2.68 -9.80
C GLN A 68 -6.85 -3.45 -9.67
N ILE A 69 -7.05 -4.09 -8.51
CA ILE A 69 -8.32 -4.73 -8.14
C ILE A 69 -9.29 -3.63 -7.69
N VAL A 70 -9.68 -2.75 -8.62
CA VAL A 70 -10.67 -1.72 -8.32
C VAL A 70 -12.06 -2.30 -8.60
N THR A 71 -12.76 -2.69 -7.53
CA THR A 71 -14.15 -3.17 -7.61
C THR A 71 -15.17 -2.05 -7.90
N GLU A 72 -14.74 -0.79 -7.89
CA GLU A 72 -15.56 0.42 -8.10
C GLU A 72 -14.74 1.45 -8.91
N PRO A 73 -15.26 2.12 -9.94
CA PRO A 73 -14.50 3.19 -10.60
C PRO A 73 -14.14 4.29 -9.58
N TYR A 74 -12.91 4.83 -9.63
CA TYR A 74 -12.48 5.95 -8.78
C TYR A 74 -13.43 7.15 -8.93
N ARG A 75 -14.49 7.20 -8.10
CA ARG A 75 -15.35 8.37 -7.93
C ARG A 75 -14.74 9.21 -6.83
N PHE A 76 -13.74 10.02 -7.20
CA PHE A 76 -13.32 11.09 -6.32
C PHE A 76 -14.51 12.08 -6.19
N PRO A 77 -15.13 12.28 -5.02
CA PRO A 77 -15.97 13.45 -4.86
C PRO A 77 -15.07 14.65 -5.16
N VAL A 78 -15.54 15.53 -6.04
CA VAL A 78 -14.84 16.77 -6.38
C VAL A 78 -14.87 17.66 -5.14
N LEU A 79 -14.04 17.36 -4.14
CA LEU A 79 -13.70 18.33 -3.11
C LEU A 79 -12.82 19.37 -3.81
N SER A 80 -13.46 20.46 -4.20
CA SER A 80 -12.79 21.65 -4.66
C SER A 80 -12.00 22.20 -3.47
N VAL A 81 -10.73 21.80 -3.34
CA VAL A 81 -9.79 22.49 -2.46
C VAL A 81 -9.53 23.85 -3.14
N ARG A 82 -10.29 24.86 -2.74
CA ARG A 82 -9.88 26.25 -2.94
C ARG A 82 -8.64 26.44 -2.08
N LEU A 83 -7.49 26.61 -2.73
CA LEU A 83 -6.31 27.18 -2.10
C LEU A 83 -6.70 28.58 -1.59
N ALA A 84 -6.55 28.78 -0.28
CA ALA A 84 -6.47 30.10 0.32
C ALA A 84 -5.05 30.64 0.16
#